data_AF-A0A7S2FH43-F1
#
_entry.id   AF-A0A7S2FH43-F1
#
_cell.length_a   1.000
_cell.length_b   1.000
_cell.length_c   1.000
_cell.angle_alpha   90.00
_cell.angle_beta   90.00
_cell.angle_gamma   90.00
#
_symmetry.space_group_name_H-M   'P 1'
#
loop_
_entity.id
_entity.type
_entity.pdbx_description
1 polymer ?
#
loop_
_entity_poly.entity_id
_entity_poly.type
_entity_poly.pdbx_seq_one_letter_code
_entity_poly.pdbx_strand_id
1 'polypeptide(L)'
;ECPHLRQGIRWVWYDFWCMPQDERSAAEKKANVVADTRSRADIVSFKWMLRNVNLLYLGCSVLCLVDISYLSRFWTQFEGWLAMQAAGPDGLAPAPEERRRCTVVCIHNATAGAEDVKLMAMWGRVTPEEARRVLSAPDVTVTNASDKETQLGKIETLDEEVQAAYS
;
A
#
# COMPACT_ATOMS: atom_id res chain seq x y z
N GLU A 1 -9.47 -19.80 20.16
CA GLU A 1 -10.06 -19.26 18.92
C GLU A 1 -9.09 -18.25 18.34
N CYS A 2 -8.78 -18.27 17.03
CA CYS A 2 -7.88 -17.29 16.43
C CYS A 2 -8.61 -15.94 16.31
N PRO A 3 -8.20 -14.89 17.04
CA PRO A 3 -8.90 -13.60 17.03
C PRO A 3 -8.93 -12.89 15.67
N HIS A 4 -8.15 -13.38 14.70
CA HIS A 4 -8.01 -12.85 13.34
C HIS A 4 -8.86 -13.60 12.30
N LEU A 5 -9.59 -14.66 12.68
CA LEU A 5 -10.35 -15.46 11.73
C LEU A 5 -11.67 -14.77 11.35
N ARG A 6 -11.64 -13.95 10.29
CA ARG A 6 -12.87 -13.38 9.70
C ARG A 6 -13.68 -14.49 9.04
N GLN A 7 -14.74 -14.94 9.72
CA GLN A 7 -15.64 -15.96 9.19
C GLN A 7 -16.29 -15.47 7.89
N GLY A 8 -16.29 -16.31 6.85
CA GLY A 8 -16.92 -16.02 5.57
C GLY A 8 -16.00 -15.51 4.45
N ILE A 9 -14.71 -15.26 4.71
CA ILE A 9 -13.74 -15.01 3.63
C ILE A 9 -13.42 -16.34 2.92
N ARG A 10 -13.75 -16.43 1.63
CA ARG A 10 -13.50 -17.62 0.79
C ARG A 10 -12.29 -17.48 -0.13
N TRP A 11 -11.97 -16.26 -0.53
CA TRP A 11 -10.95 -15.96 -1.52
C TRP A 11 -10.11 -14.78 -1.07
N VAL A 12 -8.82 -14.83 -1.36
CA VAL A 12 -7.86 -13.74 -1.13
C VAL A 12 -7.33 -13.29 -2.48
N TRP A 13 -7.35 -11.99 -2.70
CA TRP A 13 -6.67 -11.39 -3.85
C TRP A 13 -5.26 -10.99 -3.43
N TYR A 14 -4.27 -11.36 -4.25
CA TYR A 14 -2.85 -11.03 -4.05
C TYR A 14 -2.43 -9.97 -5.06
N ASP A 15 -1.87 -8.87 -4.56
CA ASP A 15 -1.43 -7.69 -5.32
C ASP A 15 -0.25 -7.95 -6.28
N PHE A 16 0.66 -8.85 -5.93
CA PHE A 16 1.91 -9.03 -6.67
C PHE A 16 1.70 -9.64 -8.07
N TRP A 17 0.68 -10.49 -8.25
CA TRP A 17 0.46 -11.26 -9.49
C TRP A 17 -0.65 -10.74 -10.40
N CYS A 18 -1.30 -9.64 -10.04
CA CYS A 18 -2.53 -9.21 -10.71
C CYS A 18 -2.34 -8.03 -11.67
N MET A 19 -1.10 -7.61 -11.91
CA MET A 19 -0.75 -6.60 -12.91
C MET A 19 0.27 -7.15 -13.92
N PRO A 20 0.11 -6.84 -15.22
CA PRO A 20 1.17 -7.10 -16.21
C PRO A 20 2.46 -6.36 -15.84
N GLN A 21 3.41 -7.08 -15.26
CA GLN A 21 4.69 -6.52 -14.85
C GLN A 21 5.66 -6.46 -16.02
N ASP A 22 6.54 -5.46 -15.96
CA ASP A 22 7.69 -5.39 -16.85
C ASP A 22 8.77 -6.33 -16.32
N GLU A 23 9.08 -7.38 -17.06
CA GLU A 23 10.07 -8.40 -16.67
C GLU A 23 11.51 -7.88 -16.68
N ARG A 24 11.75 -6.70 -17.24
CA ARG A 24 13.07 -6.08 -17.26
C ARG A 24 13.51 -5.64 -15.87
N SER A 25 14.75 -5.93 -15.54
CA SER A 25 15.42 -5.36 -14.38
C SER A 25 15.54 -3.83 -14.48
N ALA A 26 15.75 -3.17 -13.34
CA ALA A 26 15.98 -1.73 -13.31
C ALA A 26 17.19 -1.32 -14.17
N ALA A 27 18.23 -2.16 -14.24
CA ALA A 27 19.42 -1.92 -15.05
C ALA A 27 19.09 -1.98 -16.56
N GLU A 28 18.32 -2.97 -17.00
CA GLU A 28 17.89 -3.12 -18.40
C GLU A 28 16.98 -1.98 -18.84
N LYS A 29 16.07 -1.52 -17.96
CA LYS A 29 15.23 -0.34 -18.20
C LYS A 29 16.07 0.91 -18.40
N LYS A 30 17.06 1.14 -17.52
CA LYS A 30 17.93 2.32 -17.57
C LYS A 30 18.84 2.34 -18.80
N ALA A 31 19.37 1.18 -19.19
CA ALA A 31 20.26 1.05 -20.33
C ALA A 31 19.50 0.87 -21.67
N ASN A 32 18.17 0.72 -21.62
CA ASN A 32 17.28 0.52 -22.78
C ASN A 32 17.77 -0.59 -23.74
N VAL A 33 18.38 -1.63 -23.18
CA VAL A 33 19.02 -2.72 -23.95
C VAL A 33 18.01 -3.79 -24.34
N VAL A 34 16.91 -3.88 -23.58
CA VAL A 34 15.82 -4.83 -23.79
C VAL A 34 14.52 -4.04 -23.94
N ALA A 35 13.77 -4.34 -25.01
CA ALA A 35 12.48 -3.73 -25.27
C ALA A 35 11.45 -4.18 -24.23
N ASP A 36 10.52 -3.29 -23.89
CA ASP A 36 9.33 -3.65 -23.09
C ASP A 36 8.51 -4.68 -23.88
N THR A 37 8.29 -5.86 -23.30
CA THR A 37 7.57 -6.96 -23.95
C THR A 37 6.05 -6.85 -23.78
N ARG A 38 5.58 -5.94 -22.91
CA ARG A 38 4.16 -5.75 -22.63
C ARG A 38 3.43 -5.16 -23.83
N SER A 39 2.18 -5.59 -24.04
CA SER A 39 1.34 -5.00 -25.08
C SER A 39 0.96 -3.55 -24.73
N ARG A 40 0.53 -2.78 -25.73
CA ARG A 40 -0.03 -1.43 -25.49
C ARG A 40 -1.22 -1.47 -24.51
N ALA A 41 -2.04 -2.51 -24.60
CA ALA A 41 -3.17 -2.70 -23.69
C ALA A 41 -2.70 -2.94 -22.26
N ASP A 42 -1.68 -3.78 -22.07
CA ASP A 42 -1.09 -4.06 -20.75
C ASP A 42 -0.50 -2.80 -20.11
N ILE A 43 0.20 -1.98 -20.89
CA ILE A 43 0.77 -0.72 -20.40
C ILE A 43 -0.34 0.24 -19.94
N VAL A 44 -1.44 0.33 -20.69
CA VAL A 44 -2.59 1.18 -20.33
C VAL A 44 -3.27 0.64 -19.07
N SER A 45 -3.55 -0.66 -19.02
CA SER A 45 -4.16 -1.32 -17.86
C SER A 45 -3.30 -1.18 -16.60
N PHE A 46 -1.99 -1.39 -16.71
CA PHE A 46 -1.04 -1.20 -15.61
C PHE A 46 -1.08 0.23 -15.07
N LYS A 47 -1.00 1.24 -15.95
CA LYS A 47 -1.06 2.65 -15.53
C LYS A 47 -2.39 3.00 -14.88
N TRP A 48 -3.49 2.47 -15.41
CA TRP A 48 -4.81 2.69 -14.83
C TRP A 48 -4.92 2.05 -13.44
N MET A 49 -4.47 0.81 -13.29
CA MET A 49 -4.46 0.12 -11.99
C MET A 49 -3.58 0.84 -10.97
N LEU A 50 -2.34 1.21 -11.33
CA LEU A 50 -1.41 1.89 -10.44
C LEU A 50 -1.95 3.21 -9.87
N ARG A 51 -2.81 3.90 -10.64
CA ARG A 51 -3.48 5.13 -10.19
C ARG A 51 -4.62 4.89 -9.20
N ASN A 52 -5.21 3.69 -9.20
CA ASN A 52 -6.43 3.37 -8.46
C ASN A 52 -6.24 2.30 -7.38
N VAL A 53 -5.09 1.60 -7.36
CA VAL A 53 -4.83 0.48 -6.43
C VAL A 53 -4.99 0.89 -4.96
N ASN A 54 -4.69 2.16 -4.64
CA ASN A 54 -4.85 2.72 -3.29
C ASN A 54 -6.29 2.60 -2.75
N LEU A 55 -7.29 2.66 -3.64
CA LEU A 55 -8.69 2.50 -3.28
C LEU A 55 -9.01 1.09 -2.77
N LEU A 56 -8.26 0.08 -3.22
CA LEU A 56 -8.41 -1.29 -2.73
C LEU A 56 -7.97 -1.36 -1.27
N TYR A 57 -6.83 -0.78 -0.92
CA TYR A 57 -6.33 -0.79 0.46
C TYR A 57 -7.17 0.09 1.38
N LEU A 58 -7.74 1.18 0.86
CA LEU A 58 -8.66 2.04 1.61
C LEU A 58 -10.04 1.39 1.80
N GLY A 59 -10.54 0.63 0.83
CA GLY A 59 -11.92 0.13 0.81
C GLY A 59 -12.10 -1.33 1.26
N CYS A 60 -11.12 -2.19 1.03
CA CYS A 60 -11.20 -3.63 1.26
C CYS A 60 -10.57 -4.05 2.59
N SER A 61 -10.82 -5.29 3.02
CA SER A 61 -10.04 -5.90 4.10
C SER A 61 -8.67 -6.32 3.59
N VAL A 62 -7.61 -5.90 4.27
CA VAL A 62 -6.21 -6.08 3.89
C VAL A 62 -5.53 -7.04 4.85
N LEU A 63 -4.88 -8.07 4.31
CA LEU A 63 -4.01 -8.98 5.06
C LEU A 63 -2.56 -8.56 4.85
N CYS A 64 -1.93 -7.98 5.88
CA CYS A 64 -0.53 -7.60 5.85
C CYS A 64 0.33 -8.79 6.31
N LEU A 65 1.06 -9.39 5.37
CA LEU A 65 2.07 -10.41 5.65
C LEU A 65 3.40 -9.72 5.95
N VAL A 66 3.74 -9.61 7.23
CA VAL A 66 4.86 -8.79 7.70
C VAL A 66 6.10 -9.64 7.91
N ASP A 67 7.14 -9.39 7.13
CA ASP A 67 8.52 -9.79 7.42
C ASP A 67 9.30 -8.59 7.98
N ILE A 68 10.57 -8.78 8.36
CA ILE A 68 11.42 -7.68 8.88
C ILE A 68 11.56 -6.54 7.85
N SER A 69 11.63 -6.86 6.54
CA SER A 69 11.80 -5.86 5.48
C SER A 69 10.53 -5.08 5.16
N TYR A 70 9.37 -5.51 5.65
CA TYR A 70 8.09 -4.85 5.41
C TYR A 70 8.13 -3.39 5.88
N LEU A 71 8.77 -3.13 7.03
CA LEU A 71 8.79 -1.81 7.66
C LEU A 71 9.78 -0.84 7.01
N SER A 72 10.61 -1.27 6.06
CA SER A 72 11.56 -0.40 5.36
C SER A 72 11.14 -0.07 3.92
N ARG A 73 10.21 -0.83 3.33
CA ARG A 73 9.80 -0.67 1.92
C ARG A 73 8.65 0.33 1.81
N PHE A 74 8.64 1.13 0.75
CA PHE A 74 7.61 2.16 0.56
C PHE A 74 6.21 1.58 0.41
N TRP A 75 6.01 0.66 -0.53
CA TRP A 75 4.69 0.13 -0.86
C TRP A 75 4.02 -0.54 0.34
N THR A 76 4.72 -1.44 1.00
CA THR A 76 4.23 -2.13 2.20
C THR A 76 3.81 -1.17 3.31
N GLN A 77 4.56 -0.09 3.52
CA GLN A 77 4.22 0.96 4.49
C GLN A 77 3.02 1.79 4.04
N PHE A 78 2.97 2.20 2.76
CA PHE A 78 1.89 2.99 2.21
C PHE A 78 0.55 2.24 2.19
N GLU A 79 0.56 0.97 1.80
CA GLU A 79 -0.60 0.07 1.80
C GLU A 79 -1.08 -0.20 3.22
N GLY A 80 -0.14 -0.42 4.15
CA GLY A 80 -0.43 -0.56 5.58
C GLY A 80 -1.09 0.68 6.17
N TRP A 81 -0.62 1.87 5.81
CA TRP A 81 -1.23 3.14 6.23
C TRP A 81 -2.65 3.28 5.68
N LEU A 82 -2.88 3.06 4.37
CA LEU A 82 -4.20 3.13 3.74
C LEU A 82 -5.21 2.18 4.40
N ALA A 83 -4.80 0.96 4.72
CA ALA A 83 -5.64 -0.04 5.39
C ALA A 83 -6.07 0.36 6.81
N MET A 84 -5.37 1.33 7.41
CA MET A 84 -5.66 1.89 8.73
C MET A 84 -6.39 3.24 8.67
N GLN A 85 -6.70 3.76 7.48
CA GLN A 85 -7.48 4.99 7.33
C GLN A 85 -8.99 4.72 7.20
N ALA A 86 -9.77 5.70 7.64
CA ALA A 86 -11.19 5.85 7.38
C ALA A 86 -11.38 7.04 6.44
N ALA A 87 -12.25 6.86 5.44
CA ALA A 87 -12.74 7.93 4.59
C ALA A 87 -14.01 8.54 5.21
N GLY A 88 -14.12 9.86 5.18
CA GLY A 88 -15.29 10.60 5.66
C GLY A 88 -15.42 11.98 4.99
N PRO A 89 -16.43 12.77 5.37
CA PRO A 89 -16.70 14.08 4.76
C PRO A 89 -15.53 15.06 4.81
N ASP A 90 -14.71 14.97 5.86
CA ASP A 90 -13.52 15.83 6.05
C ASP A 90 -12.25 15.24 5.42
N GLY A 91 -12.34 14.12 4.69
CA GLY A 91 -11.20 13.45 4.06
C GLY A 91 -10.80 12.15 4.75
N LEU A 92 -9.50 11.87 4.73
CA LEU A 92 -8.88 10.70 5.35
C LEU A 92 -8.45 11.01 6.78
N ALA A 93 -8.89 10.16 7.69
CA ALA A 93 -8.48 10.19 9.09
C ALA A 93 -8.13 8.78 9.59
N PRO A 94 -7.27 8.66 10.62
CA PRO A 94 -6.97 7.37 11.22
C PRO A 94 -8.25 6.67 11.67
N ALA A 95 -8.45 5.43 11.22
CA ALA A 95 -9.62 4.66 11.62
C ALA A 95 -9.50 4.25 13.09
N PRO A 96 -10.60 4.30 13.87
CA PRO A 96 -10.70 3.63 15.15
C PRO A 96 -10.30 2.15 15.01
N GLU A 97 -9.71 1.59 16.05
CA GLU A 97 -9.12 0.25 16.02
C GLU A 97 -10.12 -0.81 15.54
N GLU A 98 -11.35 -0.74 16.01
CA GLU A 98 -12.47 -1.61 15.67
C GLU A 98 -12.96 -1.46 14.22
N ARG A 99 -12.63 -0.36 13.54
CA ARG A 99 -12.97 -0.09 12.14
C ARG A 99 -11.81 -0.27 11.18
N ARG A 100 -10.60 -0.57 11.67
CA ARG A 100 -9.46 -0.84 10.80
C ARG A 100 -9.72 -2.09 9.97
N ARG A 101 -9.35 -2.00 8.69
CA ARG A 101 -9.50 -3.08 7.72
C ARG A 101 -8.23 -3.92 7.58
N CYS A 102 -7.25 -3.70 8.45
CA CYS A 102 -5.95 -4.37 8.43
C CYS A 102 -5.93 -5.57 9.38
N THR A 103 -5.47 -6.73 8.90
CA THR A 103 -5.10 -7.89 9.70
C THR A 103 -3.63 -8.17 9.48
N VAL A 104 -2.83 -8.20 10.54
CA VAL A 104 -1.38 -8.37 10.45
C VAL A 104 -1.00 -9.79 10.84
N VAL A 105 -0.18 -10.44 10.02
CA VAL A 105 0.40 -11.76 10.30
C VAL A 105 1.90 -11.66 10.09
N CYS A 106 2.68 -11.85 11.15
CA CYS A 106 4.13 -11.94 11.07
C CYS A 106 4.52 -13.27 10.40
N ILE A 107 5.42 -13.18 9.42
CA ILE A 107 5.94 -14.32 8.66
C ILE A 107 7.48 -14.31 8.64
N HIS A 108 8.06 -15.46 8.32
CA HIS A 108 9.51 -15.66 8.25
C HIS A 108 10.23 -15.25 9.54
N ASN A 109 11.05 -14.21 9.49
CA ASN A 109 11.89 -13.75 10.60
C ASN A 109 11.21 -12.67 11.45
N ALA A 110 9.98 -12.24 11.12
CA ALA A 110 9.24 -11.32 11.96
C ALA A 110 8.70 -12.03 13.21
N THR A 111 8.74 -11.33 14.34
CA THR A 111 8.28 -11.79 15.64
C THR A 111 6.90 -11.20 15.94
N ALA A 112 5.91 -12.08 16.11
CA ALA A 112 4.57 -11.68 16.56
C ALA A 112 4.65 -11.01 17.95
N GLY A 113 3.96 -9.87 18.10
CA GLY A 113 4.07 -8.99 19.27
C GLY A 113 5.18 -7.94 19.17
N ALA A 114 6.00 -7.95 18.12
CA ALA A 114 7.04 -6.95 17.88
C ALA A 114 6.81 -6.17 16.58
N GLU A 115 7.00 -6.80 15.40
CA GLU A 115 6.89 -6.10 14.11
C GLU A 115 5.45 -5.66 13.79
N ASP A 116 4.44 -6.46 14.17
CA ASP A 116 3.03 -6.14 14.05
C ASP A 116 2.63 -4.95 14.94
N VAL A 117 3.06 -4.96 16.20
CA VAL A 117 2.86 -3.85 17.14
C VAL A 117 3.54 -2.58 16.63
N LYS A 118 4.76 -2.72 16.10
CA LYS A 118 5.51 -1.60 15.51
C LYS A 118 4.78 -1.04 14.29
N LEU A 119 4.25 -1.88 13.39
CA LEU A 119 3.46 -1.43 12.24
C LEU A 119 2.24 -0.61 12.68
N MET A 120 1.49 -1.13 13.67
CA MET A 120 0.32 -0.45 14.22
C MET A 120 0.67 0.88 14.89
N ALA A 121 1.78 0.93 15.64
CA ALA A 121 2.27 2.15 16.29
C ALA A 121 2.74 3.19 15.26
N MET A 122 3.38 2.74 14.18
CA MET A 122 3.88 3.62 13.11
C MET A 122 2.76 4.25 12.29
N TRP A 123 1.66 3.54 12.02
CA TRP A 123 0.67 3.99 11.03
C TRP A 123 -0.76 4.19 11.55
N GLY A 124 -1.12 3.57 12.68
CA GLY A 124 -2.51 3.51 13.14
C GLY A 124 -3.10 4.84 13.60
N ARG A 125 -2.29 5.89 13.77
CA ARG A 125 -2.72 7.23 14.20
C ARG A 125 -2.19 8.34 13.30
N VAL A 126 -1.65 8.00 12.14
CA VAL A 126 -0.91 8.93 11.26
C VAL A 126 -1.84 9.55 10.23
N THR A 127 -1.83 10.89 10.14
CA THR A 127 -2.60 11.66 9.16
C THR A 127 -1.99 11.58 7.76
N PRO A 128 -2.70 11.98 6.68
CA PRO A 128 -2.12 12.06 5.34
C PRO A 128 -0.83 12.89 5.26
N GLU A 129 -0.80 14.05 5.91
CA GLU A 129 0.37 14.94 5.92
C GLU A 129 1.57 14.27 6.61
N GLU A 130 1.35 13.68 7.79
CA GLU A 130 2.39 12.97 8.53
C GLU A 130 2.88 11.75 7.75
N ALA A 131 1.99 11.02 7.09
CA ALA A 131 2.33 9.86 6.29
C ALA A 131 3.23 10.23 5.13
N ARG A 132 2.91 11.32 4.41
CA ARG A 132 3.76 11.84 3.34
C ARG A 132 5.16 12.19 3.85
N ARG A 133 5.25 12.85 5.00
CA ARG A 133 6.53 13.19 5.63
C ARG A 133 7.37 11.96 5.95
N VAL A 134 6.77 10.92 6.55
CA VAL A 134 7.49 9.67 6.85
C VAL A 134 7.87 8.93 5.58
N LEU A 135 6.93 8.74 4.65
CA LEU A 135 7.16 7.98 3.42
C LEU A 135 8.16 8.64 2.47
N SER A 136 8.31 9.96 2.51
CA SER A 136 9.30 10.70 1.71
C SER A 136 10.73 10.57 2.24
N ALA A 137 10.92 10.07 3.46
CA ALA A 137 12.24 9.96 4.08
C ALA A 137 13.19 9.04 3.29
N PRO A 138 14.52 9.31 3.33
CA PRO A 138 15.51 8.60 2.51
C PRO A 138 15.74 7.14 2.94
N ASP A 139 15.41 6.79 4.17
CA ASP A 139 15.47 5.43 4.73
C ASP A 139 14.32 4.53 4.25
N VAL A 140 13.26 5.11 3.68
CA VAL A 140 12.18 4.38 3.02
C VAL A 140 12.64 3.90 1.64
N THR A 141 12.94 2.60 1.58
CA THR A 141 13.49 1.90 0.42
C THR A 141 12.45 1.72 -0.69
N VAL A 142 12.92 1.85 -1.94
CA VAL A 142 12.12 1.63 -3.14
C VAL A 142 12.91 0.89 -4.19
N THR A 143 12.22 0.03 -4.94
CA THR A 143 12.76 -0.61 -6.14
C THR A 143 12.68 0.31 -7.36
N ASN A 144 11.74 1.27 -7.34
CA ASN A 144 11.54 2.28 -8.37
C ASN A 144 11.25 3.65 -7.72
N ALA A 145 12.15 4.61 -7.90
CA ALA A 145 12.00 5.95 -7.34
C ALA A 145 10.80 6.72 -7.92
N SER A 146 10.45 6.48 -9.19
CA SER A 146 9.33 7.16 -9.85
C SER A 146 7.97 6.78 -9.25
N ASP A 147 7.83 5.53 -8.80
CA ASP A 147 6.61 5.08 -8.11
C ASP A 147 6.44 5.82 -6.78
N LYS A 148 7.54 5.99 -6.03
CA LYS A 148 7.56 6.76 -4.78
C LYS A 148 7.03 8.17 -4.99
N GLU A 149 7.59 8.90 -5.94
CA GLU A 149 7.23 10.29 -6.23
C GLU A 149 5.75 10.39 -6.65
N THR A 150 5.31 9.50 -7.54
CA THR A 150 3.93 9.46 -8.03
C THR A 150 2.94 9.23 -6.89
N GLN A 151 3.21 8.24 -6.03
CA GLN A 151 2.31 7.87 -4.94
C GLN A 151 2.35 8.88 -3.79
N LEU A 152 3.47 9.54 -3.54
CA LEU A 152 3.54 10.66 -2.58
C LEU A 152 2.63 11.82 -2.99
N GLY A 153 2.55 12.15 -4.28
CA GLY A 153 1.57 13.12 -4.79
C GLY A 153 0.12 12.60 -4.69
N LYS A 154 -0.06 11.27 -4.75
CA LYS A 154 -1.38 10.65 -4.62
C LYS A 154 -1.96 10.75 -3.20
N ILE A 155 -1.13 10.84 -2.16
CA ILE A 155 -1.61 11.01 -0.77
C ILE A 155 -2.45 12.29 -0.61
N GLU A 156 -1.99 13.42 -1.18
CA GLU A 156 -2.71 14.70 -1.11
C GLU A 156 -4.01 14.62 -1.91
N THR A 157 -3.93 14.21 -3.18
CA THR A 157 -5.11 14.14 -4.04
C THR A 157 -6.15 13.13 -3.55
N LEU A 158 -5.74 12.06 -2.86
CA LEU A 158 -6.69 11.07 -2.33
C LEU A 158 -7.53 11.65 -1.18
N ASP A 159 -6.96 12.52 -0.35
CA ASP A 159 -7.70 13.21 0.71
C ASP A 159 -8.80 14.11 0.13
N GLU A 160 -8.45 14.91 -0.88
CA GLU A 160 -9.37 15.76 -1.65
C GLU A 160 -10.43 14.94 -2.41
N GLU A 161 -10.03 13.84 -3.06
CA GLU A 161 -10.93 12.92 -3.77
C GLU A 161 -11.96 12.30 -2.80
N VAL A 162 -11.55 11.98 -1.57
CA VAL A 162 -12.47 11.49 -0.55
C VAL A 162 -13.46 12.57 -0.15
N GLN A 163 -13.00 13.80 0.15
CA GLN A 163 -13.89 14.91 0.50
C GLN A 163 -14.94 15.16 -0.60
N ALA A 164 -14.49 15.19 -1.86
CA ALA A 164 -15.36 15.39 -3.02
C ALA A 164 -16.36 14.25 -3.25
N ALA A 165 -16.08 13.02 -2.79
CA ALA A 165 -17.02 11.91 -2.90
C ALA A 165 -18.19 12.00 -1.88
N TYR A 166 -18.06 12.83 -0.84
CA TYR A 166 -19.08 13.03 0.20
C TYR A 166 -19.87 14.35 0.03
N SER A 167 -19.45 15.23 -0.89
CA SER A 167 -20.16 16.47 -1.26
C SER A 167 -21.29 16.21 -2.25
#